data_AF-A0AAU6ZDV0-F1
#
_entry.id   AF-A0AAU6ZDV0-F1
#
_cell.length_a   1.000
_cell.length_b   1.000
_cell.length_c   1.000
_cell.angle_alpha   90.00
_cell.angle_beta   90.00
_cell.angle_gamma   90.00
#
_symmetry.space_group_name_H-M   'P 1'
#
loop_
_entity.id
_entity.type
_entity.pdbx_description
1 polymer ?
#
loop_
_entity_poly.entity_id
_entity_poly.type
_entity_poly.pdbx_seq_one_letter_code
_entity_poly.pdbx_strand_id
1 'polypeptide(L)' 'MAAKDHVNLFLYDGAMVPDPEHIIAAGHDNKTARTVAFRQGEAVNAAALIEMLKCIIANNRSGGRHKMKGGR' A
#
# COMPACT_ATOMS: atom_id res chain seq x y z
N MET A 1 -0.79 17.30 12.83
CA MET A 1 -1.07 17.36 11.37
C MET A 1 -2.57 17.36 11.21
N ALA A 2 -3.16 18.49 10.80
CA ALA A 2 -4.60 18.57 10.59
C ALA A 2 -4.94 18.04 9.19
N ALA A 3 -5.58 16.87 9.13
CA ALA A 3 -6.09 16.23 7.93
C ALA A 3 -7.33 16.97 7.40
N LYS A 4 -7.20 18.27 7.10
CA LYS A 4 -8.35 19.04 6.60
C LYS A 4 -8.62 18.72 5.13
N ASP A 5 -7.56 18.58 4.34
CA ASP A 5 -7.65 18.50 2.88
C ASP A 5 -6.98 17.23 2.31
N HIS A 6 -6.69 16.22 3.14
CA HIS A 6 -6.09 14.98 2.68
C HIS A 6 -6.56 13.75 3.46
N VAL A 7 -6.61 12.62 2.76
CA VAL A 7 -6.87 11.29 3.31
C VAL A 7 -5.63 10.44 3.09
N ASN A 8 -5.19 9.75 4.14
CA ASN A 8 -4.08 8.80 4.06
C ASN A 8 -4.62 7.37 4.14
N LEU A 9 -4.28 6.56 3.14
CA LEU A 9 -4.45 5.12 3.18
C LEU A 9 -3.12 4.50 3.62
N PHE A 10 -3.12 3.92 4.82
CA PHE A 10 -1.96 3.22 5.36
C PHE A 10 -2.00 1.73 5.00
N LEU A 11 -0.90 1.24 4.45
CA LEU A 11 -0.71 -0.15 4.05
C LEU A 11 0.31 -0.79 5.00
N TYR A 12 -0.13 -1.79 5.75
CA TYR A 12 0.70 -2.51 6.72
C TYR A 12 1.13 -3.89 6.20
N ASP A 13 1.87 -4.63 7.03
CA ASP A 13 2.42 -5.96 6.80
C ASP A 13 1.70 -6.79 5.72
N GLY A 14 2.46 -7.28 4.74
CA GLY A 14 1.92 -7.98 3.57
C GLY A 14 1.70 -7.10 2.34
N ALA A 15 1.76 -5.77 2.49
CA ALA A 15 1.68 -4.85 1.37
C ALA A 15 3.03 -4.52 0.70
N MET A 16 4.04 -5.41 0.78
CA MET A 16 5.27 -5.33 -0.04
C MET A 16 5.00 -5.79 -1.46
N VAL A 17 4.06 -5.11 -2.11
CA VAL A 17 3.64 -5.32 -3.49
C VAL A 17 4.26 -4.26 -4.38
N PRO A 18 4.29 -4.46 -5.71
CA PRO A 18 4.67 -3.41 -6.65
C PRO A 18 3.86 -2.13 -6.42
N ASP A 19 4.49 -0.99 -6.66
CA ASP A 19 3.87 0.33 -6.61
C ASP A 19 3.65 0.82 -8.05
N PRO A 20 2.54 0.44 -8.69
CA PRO A 20 2.26 0.85 -10.06
C PRO A 20 2.07 2.37 -10.13
N GLU A 21 2.66 3.01 -11.12
CA GLU A 21 2.55 4.47 -11.33
C GLU A 21 3.05 5.32 -10.13
N HIS A 22 3.85 4.74 -9.22
CA HIS A 22 4.49 5.43 -8.10
C HIS A 22 3.52 6.18 -7.17
N ILE A 23 2.41 5.55 -6.79
CA ILE A 23 1.34 6.17 -5.98
C ILE A 23 1.60 6.12 -4.47
N ILE A 24 2.65 5.43 -4.00
CA ILE A 24 3.11 5.54 -2.61
C ILE A 24 3.75 6.91 -2.41
N ALA A 25 3.27 7.66 -1.43
CA ALA A 25 3.74 9.00 -1.12
C ALA A 25 4.77 9.03 0.04
N ALA A 26 4.80 7.99 0.88
CA ALA A 26 5.74 7.90 1.99
C ALA A 26 6.03 6.45 2.42
N GLY A 27 7.18 6.27 3.06
CA GLY A 27 7.59 4.97 3.61
C GLY A 27 8.23 4.04 2.59
N HIS A 28 8.80 4.55 1.48
CA HIS A 28 9.42 3.73 0.43
C HIS A 28 10.42 2.68 0.96
N ASP A 29 11.27 3.08 1.92
CA ASP A 29 12.25 2.19 2.56
C ASP A 29 11.72 1.48 3.82
N ASN A 30 10.49 1.80 4.24
CA ASN A 30 9.93 1.24 5.46
C ASN A 30 9.49 -0.20 5.21
N LYS A 31 10.02 -1.11 6.04
CA LYS A 31 9.78 -2.54 5.92
C LYS A 31 8.37 -2.96 6.37
N THR A 32 7.66 -2.12 7.13
CA THR A 32 6.39 -2.50 7.79
C THR A 32 5.18 -1.70 7.31
N ALA A 33 5.36 -0.43 6.94
CA ALA A 33 4.24 0.44 6.59
C ALA A 33 4.57 1.41 5.45
N ARG A 34 3.64 1.55 4.50
CA ARG A 34 3.70 2.52 3.40
C ARG A 34 2.40 3.31 3.33
N THR A 35 2.43 4.49 2.72
CA THR A 35 1.27 5.40 2.68
C THR A 35 0.95 5.82 1.26
N VAL A 36 -0.31 5.72 0.88
CA VAL A 36 -0.88 6.43 -0.27
C VAL A 36 -1.63 7.64 0.28
N ALA A 37 -1.32 8.83 -0.23
CA ALA A 37 -1.94 10.08 0.19
C ALA A 37 -2.82 10.62 -0.93
N PHE A 38 -4.05 10.99 -0.60
CA PHE A 38 -5.00 11.63 -1.51
C PHE A 38 -5.26 13.04 -1.01
N ARG A 39 -5.19 14.03 -1.89
CA ARG A 39 -5.55 15.42 -1.55
C ARG A 39 -6.86 15.81 -2.20
N GLN A 40 -7.58 16.73 -1.56
CA GLN A 40 -8.80 17.28 -2.12
C GLN A 40 -8.51 17.96 -3.47
N GLY A 41 -9.36 17.69 -4.46
CA GLY A 41 -9.24 18.24 -5.81
C GLY A 41 -8.28 17.48 -6.74
N GLU A 42 -7.51 16.53 -6.23
CA GLU A 42 -6.70 15.63 -7.06
C GLU A 42 -7.55 14.44 -7.54
N ALA A 43 -7.33 14.04 -8.79
CA ALA A 43 -7.94 12.82 -9.31
C ALA A 43 -7.27 11.60 -8.65
N VAL A 44 -8.10 10.69 -8.13
CA VAL A 44 -7.61 9.40 -7.63
C VAL A 44 -7.20 8.54 -8.82
N ASN A 45 -5.95 8.06 -8.84
CA ASN A 45 -5.51 7.03 -9.78
C ASN A 45 -6.12 5.67 -9.38
N ALA A 46 -7.40 5.48 -9.70
CA ALA A 46 -8.16 4.31 -9.30
C ALA A 46 -7.59 3.03 -9.93
N ALA A 47 -7.07 3.09 -11.15
CA ALA A 47 -6.49 1.94 -11.83
C ALA A 47 -5.26 1.41 -11.07
N ALA A 48 -4.28 2.29 -10.77
CA ALA A 48 -3.10 1.90 -10.00
C ALA A 48 -3.47 1.41 -8.58
N LEU A 49 -4.41 2.10 -7.92
CA LEU A 49 -4.87 1.70 -6.60
C LEU A 49 -5.51 0.31 -6.59
N ILE A 50 -6.38 0.02 -7.56
CA ILE A 50 -7.05 -1.28 -7.69
C ILE A 50 -6.04 -2.40 -7.95
N GLU A 51 -5.08 -2.19 -8.86
CA GLU A 51 -4.05 -3.19 -9.14
C GLU A 51 -3.17 -3.48 -7.92
N MET A 52 -2.80 -2.43 -7.16
CA MET A 52 -2.08 -2.61 -5.90
C MET A 52 -2.90 -3.40 -4.88
N LEU A 53 -4.19 -3.07 -4.70
CA LEU A 53 -5.08 -3.77 -3.78
C LEU A 53 -5.27 -5.24 -4.17
N LYS A 54 -5.42 -5.55 -5.46
CA LYS A 54 -5.47 -6.93 -5.97
C LYS A 54 -4.21 -7.71 -5.60
N CYS A 55 -3.03 -7.11 -5.79
CA CYS A 55 -1.76 -7.72 -5.39
C CYS A 55 -1.73 -8.01 -3.87
N ILE A 56 -2.18 -7.06 -3.04
CA ILE A 56 -2.23 -7.21 -1.58
C ILE A 56 -3.17 -8.36 -1.21
N ILE A 57 -4.36 -8.42 -1.80
CA ILE A 57 -5.35 -9.49 -1.58
C ILE A 57 -4.76 -10.84 -1.95
N ALA A 58 -4.13 -10.96 -3.11
CA ALA A 58 -3.49 -12.20 -3.55
C ALA A 58 -2.37 -12.64 -2.59
N ASN A 59 -1.50 -11.71 -2.19
CA ASN A 59 -0.43 -11.99 -1.24
C ASN A 59 -0.99 -12.47 0.11
N ASN A 60 -1.99 -11.78 0.65
CA ASN A 60 -2.62 -12.14 1.91
C ASN A 60 -3.31 -13.50 1.86
N ARG A 61 -4.01 -13.82 0.75
CA ARG A 61 -4.62 -15.14 0.51
C ARG A 61 -3.58 -16.26 0.43
N SER A 62 -2.36 -15.96 -0.04
CA SER A 62 -1.28 -16.95 -0.11
C SER A 62 -0.64 -17.29 1.25
N GLY A 63 -1.05 -16.59 2.32
CA GLY A 63 -0.51 -16.74 3.68
C GLY A 63 0.32 -15.53 4.16
N GLY A 64 0.35 -14.45 3.38
CA GLY A 64 1.07 -13.22 3.68
C GLY A 64 2.55 -13.45 3.99
N ARG A 65 3.17 -12.51 4.72
CA ARG A 65 4.57 -12.62 5.15
C ARG A 65 4.85 -13.79 6.11
N HIS A 66 3.84 -14.33 6.77
CA HIS A 66 4.00 -15.42 7.73
C HIS A 66 4.46 -16.72 7.07
N LYS A 67 4.07 -16.95 5.82
CA LYS A 67 4.50 -18.16 5.08
C LYS A 67 5.96 -18.11 4.61
N MET A 68 6.57 -16.93 4.53
CA MET A 68 7.99 -16.75 4.20
C MET A 68 8.95 -16.95 5.39
N LYS A 69 8.43 -17.10 6.62
CA LYS A 69 9.25 -17.36 7.83
C LYS A 69 9.34 -18.84 8.22
N GLY A 70 8.89 -19.76 7.36
CA GLY A 70 8.94 -21.22 7.60
C GLY A 70 10.24 -21.91 7.19
N GLY A 71 11.34 -21.17 7.00
CA GLY A 71 12.64 -21.73 6.62
C GLY A 71 13.70 -21.48 7.69
N ARG A 72 13.68 -22.27 8.77
CA ARG A 72 14.82 -22.72 9.58
C ARG A 72 14.35 -23.81 10.52
#